data_AF-A0A2G9HN73-F1
#
_entry.id   AF-A0A2G9HN73-F1
#
_cell.length_a   1.000
_cell.length_b   1.000
_cell.length_c   1.000
_cell.angle_alpha   90.00
_cell.angle_beta   90.00
_cell.angle_gamma   90.00
#
_symmetry.space_group_name_H-M   'P 1'
#
loop_
_entity.id
_entity.type
_entity.pdbx_description
1 polymer ?
#
loop_
_entity_poly.entity_id
_entity_poly.type
_entity_poly.pdbx_seq_one_letter_code
_entity_poly.pdbx_strand_id
1 'polypeptide(L)'
;MPKNPLSVILKANKLTGPNYGDWLQNLKIVLDFEKMTYVLTKSLSDIIPDYATLDMQKTVNRRLEDDLQTRYLMLASMSRELQKSHEHMKHSSEIHMHLEELNSVQMRYERYNTSKELFRARIIEGSSLRKLDVVMDNDLYIDLILQSLPGLFDKFVINFNMSKLDMTINELVNMLITAKSTMKKDKTMLIASTSKAHMGKMGKKKKKKKSQH
;
A
#
# COMPACT_ATOMS: atom_id res chain seq x y z
N MET A 1 -36.46 16.79 9.80
CA MET A 1 -35.52 17.04 8.69
C MET A 1 -36.27 16.88 7.37
N PRO A 2 -36.35 17.91 6.51
CA PRO A 2 -36.83 17.72 5.15
C PRO A 2 -35.96 16.64 4.50
N LYS A 3 -36.60 15.62 3.90
CA LYS A 3 -35.89 14.55 3.19
C LYS A 3 -35.06 15.21 2.09
N ASN A 4 -33.74 15.15 2.17
CA ASN A 4 -32.90 15.55 1.05
C ASN A 4 -33.33 14.74 -0.17
N PRO A 5 -33.90 15.37 -1.21
CA PRO A 5 -34.44 14.66 -2.36
C PRO A 5 -33.35 13.87 -3.09
N LEU A 6 -32.09 14.29 -2.97
CA LEU A 6 -30.94 13.63 -3.60
C LEU A 6 -30.46 12.39 -2.82
N SER A 7 -30.87 12.20 -1.57
CA SER A 7 -30.52 10.99 -0.79
C SER A 7 -31.00 9.69 -1.45
N VAL A 8 -31.99 9.76 -2.34
CA VAL A 8 -32.46 8.63 -3.15
C VAL A 8 -31.36 8.08 -4.06
N ILE A 9 -30.45 8.92 -4.54
CA ILE A 9 -29.33 8.52 -5.42
C ILE A 9 -28.42 7.55 -4.68
N LEU A 10 -28.14 7.81 -3.41
CA LEU A 10 -27.31 6.96 -2.56
C LEU A 10 -27.99 5.65 -2.18
N LYS A 11 -29.32 5.62 -2.12
CA LYS A 11 -30.09 4.39 -1.92
C LYS A 11 -30.08 3.50 -3.16
N ALA A 12 -30.13 4.10 -4.35
CA ALA A 12 -30.07 3.40 -5.63
C ALA A 12 -28.65 2.90 -5.95
N ASN A 13 -27.63 3.66 -5.56
CA ASN A 13 -26.22 3.38 -5.86
C ASN A 13 -25.43 3.11 -4.58
N LYS A 14 -25.79 2.05 -3.86
CA LYS A 14 -25.10 1.69 -2.62
C LYS A 14 -23.64 1.30 -2.89
N LEU A 15 -22.75 1.64 -1.95
CA LEU A 15 -21.36 1.21 -1.98
C LEU A 15 -21.27 -0.32 -1.76
N THR A 16 -20.72 -1.03 -2.73
CA THR A 16 -20.46 -2.48 -2.68
C THR A 16 -18.98 -2.82 -2.62
N GLY A 17 -18.10 -1.83 -2.80
CA GLY A 17 -16.66 -1.98 -2.86
C GLY A 17 -16.13 -1.58 -4.24
N PRO A 18 -16.36 -2.37 -5.30
CA PRO A 18 -15.85 -2.08 -6.65
C PRO A 18 -16.35 -0.76 -7.25
N ASN A 19 -17.51 -0.27 -6.81
CA ASN A 19 -18.12 0.97 -7.29
C ASN A 19 -17.77 2.20 -6.43
N TYR A 20 -16.65 2.17 -5.69
CA TYR A 20 -16.28 3.25 -4.78
C TYR A 20 -16.21 4.62 -5.47
N GLY A 21 -15.65 4.69 -6.68
CA GLY A 21 -15.56 5.94 -7.44
C GLY A 21 -16.92 6.58 -7.71
N ASP A 22 -17.86 5.81 -8.26
CA ASP A 22 -19.22 6.27 -8.56
C ASP A 22 -20.00 6.64 -7.30
N TRP A 23 -19.86 5.82 -6.24
CA TRP A 23 -20.49 6.09 -4.96
C TRP A 23 -19.96 7.38 -4.34
N LEU A 24 -18.64 7.60 -4.35
CA LEU A 24 -18.02 8.81 -3.81
C LEU A 24 -18.48 10.06 -4.57
N GLN A 25 -18.60 9.97 -5.90
CA GLN A 25 -19.13 11.07 -6.71
C GLN A 25 -20.58 11.39 -6.33
N ASN A 26 -21.43 10.37 -6.20
CA ASN A 26 -22.82 10.53 -5.77
C ASN A 26 -22.91 11.12 -4.36
N LEU A 27 -22.05 10.67 -3.43
CA LEU A 27 -21.99 11.20 -2.07
C LEU A 27 -21.63 12.69 -2.07
N LYS A 28 -20.58 13.08 -2.81
CA LYS A 28 -20.16 14.48 -2.93
C LYS A 28 -21.28 15.37 -3.47
N ILE A 29 -22.04 14.91 -4.48
CA ILE A 29 -23.20 15.65 -5.00
C ILE A 29 -24.24 15.91 -3.90
N VAL A 30 -24.57 14.89 -3.11
CA VAL A 30 -25.57 15.00 -2.02
C VAL A 30 -25.07 15.95 -0.93
N LEU A 31 -23.79 15.85 -0.56
CA LEU A 31 -23.19 16.69 0.49
C LEU A 31 -22.97 18.14 0.04
N ASP A 32 -22.60 18.37 -1.22
CA ASP A 32 -22.43 19.71 -1.78
C ASP A 32 -23.77 20.45 -1.80
N PHE A 33 -24.86 19.75 -2.14
CA PHE A 33 -26.21 20.29 -2.07
C PHE A 33 -26.58 20.74 -0.64
N GLU A 34 -26.12 20.02 0.39
CA GLU A 34 -26.32 20.35 1.80
C GLU A 34 -25.23 21.28 2.38
N LYS A 35 -24.21 21.64 1.59
CA LYS A 35 -23.02 22.39 2.01
C LYS A 35 -22.21 21.69 3.11
N MET A 36 -22.23 20.37 3.17
CA MET A 36 -21.57 19.55 4.20
C MET A 36 -20.23 18.93 3.76
N THR A 37 -19.85 19.01 2.49
CA THR A 37 -18.65 18.33 1.94
C THR A 37 -17.35 18.58 2.72
N TYR A 38 -17.24 19.74 3.37
CA TYR A 38 -16.10 20.12 4.20
C TYR A 38 -15.84 19.19 5.41
N VAL A 39 -16.84 18.42 5.84
CA VAL A 39 -16.70 17.46 6.96
C VAL A 39 -15.90 16.22 6.57
N LEU A 40 -15.79 15.91 5.27
CA LEU A 40 -15.01 14.77 4.79
C LEU A 40 -13.49 14.99 4.92
N THR A 41 -13.02 16.24 4.85
CA THR A 41 -11.59 16.56 4.75
C THR A 41 -11.02 17.25 5.98
N LYS A 42 -11.84 18.00 6.72
CA LYS A 42 -11.36 18.79 7.85
C LYS A 42 -11.65 18.07 9.16
N SER A 43 -10.67 17.99 10.08
CA SER A 43 -10.87 17.37 11.39
C SER A 43 -11.61 18.33 12.33
N LEU A 44 -12.44 17.79 13.24
CA LEU A 44 -13.12 18.57 14.28
C LEU A 44 -12.13 19.30 15.19
N SER A 45 -10.95 18.73 15.41
CA SER A 45 -9.87 19.30 16.22
C SER A 45 -9.36 20.66 15.71
N ASP A 46 -9.54 20.97 14.44
CA ASP A 46 -9.04 22.21 13.81
C ASP A 46 -9.80 23.48 14.24
N ILE A 47 -10.89 23.35 15.02
CA ILE A 47 -11.83 24.46 15.28
C ILE A 47 -11.95 24.83 16.77
N ILE A 48 -11.32 24.12 17.72
CA ILE A 48 -11.47 24.43 19.15
C ILE A 48 -10.28 25.26 19.68
N PRO A 49 -10.33 26.60 19.68
CA PRO A 49 -9.45 27.42 20.50
C PRO A 49 -9.97 27.47 21.95
N ASP A 50 -9.04 27.63 22.90
CA ASP A 50 -9.29 27.66 24.35
C ASP A 50 -10.26 28.77 24.83
N TYR A 51 -10.60 29.73 23.98
CA TYR A 51 -11.49 30.87 24.28
C TYR A 51 -12.71 30.90 23.34
N ALA A 52 -13.60 29.91 23.45
CA ALA A 52 -14.78 29.84 22.59
C ALA A 52 -15.80 30.97 22.89
N THR A 53 -16.03 31.85 21.91
CA THR A 53 -17.16 32.80 21.93
C THR A 53 -18.50 32.09 21.65
N LEU A 54 -19.63 32.73 21.97
CA LEU A 54 -20.97 32.19 21.66
C LEU A 54 -21.15 31.85 20.17
N ASP A 55 -20.53 32.64 19.28
CA ASP A 55 -20.57 32.43 17.84
C ASP A 55 -19.72 31.22 17.38
N MET A 56 -18.56 31.02 18.03
CA MET A 56 -17.74 29.81 17.84
C MET A 56 -18.47 28.56 18.30
N GLN A 57 -19.18 28.59 19.43
CA GLN A 57 -19.97 27.44 19.89
C GLN A 57 -21.09 27.05 18.91
N LYS A 58 -21.79 28.03 18.35
CA LYS A 58 -22.79 27.78 17.30
C LYS A 58 -22.18 27.13 16.07
N THR A 59 -21.00 27.60 15.66
CA THR A 59 -20.26 27.04 14.52
C THR A 59 -19.79 25.60 14.78
N VAL A 60 -19.28 25.32 15.99
CA VAL A 60 -18.88 23.97 16.41
C VAL A 60 -20.08 23.03 16.44
N ASN A 61 -21.18 23.42 17.07
CA ASN A 61 -22.39 22.60 17.16
C ASN A 61 -22.95 22.28 15.77
N ARG A 62 -22.98 23.28 14.88
CA ARG A 62 -23.40 23.06 13.48
C ARG A 62 -22.53 22.03 12.79
N ARG A 63 -21.20 22.11 12.97
CA ARG A 63 -20.28 21.16 12.37
C ARG A 63 -20.42 19.74 12.92
N LEU A 64 -20.70 19.60 14.22
CA LEU A 64 -20.98 18.31 14.83
C LEU A 64 -22.25 17.67 14.25
N GLU A 65 -23.29 18.47 14.02
CA GLU A 65 -24.52 18.02 13.37
C GLU A 65 -24.27 17.60 11.92
N ASP A 66 -23.55 18.42 11.14
CA ASP A 66 -23.20 18.13 9.75
C ASP A 66 -22.34 16.85 9.64
N ASP A 67 -21.38 16.64 10.56
CA ASP A 67 -20.57 15.41 10.63
C ASP A 67 -21.42 14.19 10.97
N LEU A 68 -22.31 14.31 11.96
CA LEU A 68 -23.21 13.23 12.38
C LEU A 68 -24.15 12.82 11.23
N GLN A 69 -24.75 13.80 10.56
CA GLN A 69 -25.62 13.58 9.40
C GLN A 69 -24.85 12.90 8.27
N THR A 70 -23.67 13.41 7.93
CA THR A 70 -22.83 12.84 6.87
C THR A 70 -22.42 11.41 7.19
N ARG A 71 -22.02 11.14 8.44
CA ARG A 71 -21.68 9.80 8.89
C ARG A 71 -22.85 8.82 8.69
N TYR A 72 -24.06 9.19 9.13
CA TYR A 72 -25.21 8.31 8.97
C TYR A 72 -25.61 8.12 7.50
N LEU A 73 -25.47 9.16 6.68
CA LEU A 73 -25.69 9.07 5.25
C LEU A 73 -24.72 8.09 4.58
N MET A 74 -23.43 8.17 4.93
CA MET A 74 -22.42 7.23 4.47
C MET A 74 -22.77 5.80 4.89
N LEU A 75 -23.02 5.54 6.18
CA LEU A 75 -23.36 4.20 6.66
C LEU A 75 -24.64 3.62 6.03
N ALA A 76 -25.67 4.44 5.84
CA ALA A 76 -26.94 4.00 5.24
C ALA A 76 -26.82 3.68 3.73
N SER A 77 -25.85 4.30 3.07
CA SER A 77 -25.57 4.11 1.64
C SER A 77 -24.54 3.01 1.34
N MET A 78 -24.16 2.22 2.34
CA MET A 78 -23.25 1.08 2.18
C MET A 78 -24.00 -0.26 2.07
N SER A 79 -23.29 -1.28 1.55
CA SER A 79 -23.62 -2.69 1.74
C SER A 79 -23.59 -3.05 3.23
N ARG A 80 -24.23 -4.17 3.59
CA ARG A 80 -24.33 -4.60 4.99
C ARG A 80 -22.94 -4.87 5.59
N GLU A 81 -22.05 -5.45 4.80
CA GLU A 81 -20.71 -5.85 5.19
C GLU A 81 -19.86 -4.61 5.48
N LEU A 82 -19.87 -3.63 4.58
CA LEU A 82 -19.15 -2.37 4.76
C LEU A 82 -19.76 -1.53 5.88
N GLN A 83 -21.07 -1.51 6.01
CA GLN A 83 -21.72 -0.80 7.11
C GLN A 83 -21.23 -1.32 8.47
N LYS A 84 -21.20 -2.65 8.66
CA LYS A 84 -20.68 -3.28 9.88
C LYS A 84 -19.21 -2.96 10.14
N SER A 85 -18.37 -2.98 9.10
CA SER A 85 -16.94 -2.71 9.29
C SER A 85 -16.63 -1.25 9.62
N HIS A 86 -17.55 -0.31 9.37
CA HIS A 86 -17.34 1.12 9.62
C HIS A 86 -18.23 1.71 10.73
N GLU A 87 -19.09 0.89 11.38
CA GLU A 87 -20.06 1.38 12.37
C GLU A 87 -19.43 2.00 13.63
N HIS A 88 -18.18 1.65 13.94
CA HIS A 88 -17.45 2.10 15.13
C HIS A 88 -16.65 3.40 14.91
N MET A 89 -16.41 3.78 13.65
CA MET A 89 -15.66 5.00 13.31
C MET A 89 -16.45 6.23 13.70
N LYS A 90 -15.83 7.18 14.38
CA LYS A 90 -16.55 8.28 15.05
C LYS A 90 -16.98 9.36 14.09
N HIS A 91 -16.15 9.66 13.12
CA HIS A 91 -16.29 10.81 12.23
C HIS A 91 -16.46 10.39 10.78
N SER A 92 -17.16 11.21 10.00
CA SER A 92 -17.33 10.98 8.56
C SER A 92 -15.99 10.98 7.81
N SER A 93 -15.05 11.82 8.24
CA SER A 93 -13.67 11.86 7.72
C SER A 93 -12.91 10.55 7.94
N GLU A 94 -13.04 9.91 9.10
CA GLU A 94 -12.42 8.59 9.38
C GLU A 94 -12.94 7.52 8.42
N ILE A 95 -14.26 7.49 8.21
CA ILE A 95 -14.88 6.57 7.25
C ILE A 95 -14.38 6.86 5.84
N HIS A 96 -14.32 8.12 5.44
CA HIS A 96 -13.86 8.51 4.11
C HIS A 96 -12.42 8.08 3.85
N MET A 97 -11.51 8.40 4.78
CA MET A 97 -10.10 8.03 4.69
C MET A 97 -9.90 6.52 4.61
N HIS A 98 -10.60 5.75 5.45
CA HIS A 98 -10.45 4.30 5.46
C HIS A 98 -10.96 3.66 4.16
N LEU A 99 -12.09 4.14 3.63
CA LEU A 99 -12.60 3.66 2.34
C LEU A 99 -11.68 4.01 1.17
N GLU A 100 -11.08 5.20 1.19
CA GLU A 100 -10.10 5.63 0.20
C GLU A 100 -8.86 4.73 0.24
N GLU A 101 -8.38 4.37 1.44
CA GLU A 101 -7.28 3.41 1.60
C GLU A 101 -7.64 2.02 1.06
N LEU A 102 -8.82 1.49 1.39
CA LEU A 102 -9.29 0.19 0.89
C LEU A 102 -9.36 0.18 -0.64
N ASN A 103 -9.90 1.23 -1.25
CA ASN A 103 -9.97 1.36 -2.70
C ASN A 103 -8.57 1.47 -3.33
N SER A 104 -7.65 2.22 -2.72
CA SER A 104 -6.26 2.31 -3.18
C SER A 104 -5.55 0.95 -3.13
N VAL A 105 -5.75 0.16 -2.07
CA VAL A 105 -5.23 -1.21 -1.97
C VAL A 105 -5.80 -2.10 -3.07
N GLN A 106 -7.11 -2.05 -3.31
CA GLN A 106 -7.77 -2.83 -4.35
C GLN A 106 -7.23 -2.49 -5.75
N MET A 107 -7.15 -1.20 -6.09
CA MET A 107 -6.60 -0.72 -7.37
C MET A 107 -5.17 -1.23 -7.59
N ARG A 108 -4.32 -1.18 -6.57
CA ARG A 108 -2.94 -1.72 -6.64
C ARG A 108 -2.92 -3.23 -6.86
N TYR A 109 -3.81 -3.97 -6.19
CA TYR A 109 -3.92 -5.41 -6.34
C TYR A 109 -4.37 -5.81 -7.76
N GLU A 110 -5.37 -5.12 -8.31
CA GLU A 110 -5.85 -5.32 -9.68
C GLU A 110 -4.78 -4.98 -10.72
N ARG A 111 -4.06 -3.87 -10.51
CA ARG A 111 -2.90 -3.52 -11.34
C ARG A 111 -1.86 -4.63 -11.30
N TYR A 112 -1.42 -5.06 -10.11
CA TYR A 112 -0.42 -6.10 -9.95
C TYR A 112 -0.83 -7.42 -10.65
N ASN A 113 -2.08 -7.83 -10.51
CA ASN A 113 -2.59 -9.03 -11.18
C ASN A 113 -2.58 -8.86 -12.70
N THR A 114 -2.98 -7.71 -13.22
CA THR A 114 -2.92 -7.39 -14.64
C THR A 114 -1.48 -7.43 -15.15
N SER A 115 -0.54 -6.82 -14.43
CA SER A 115 0.91 -6.85 -14.74
C SER A 115 1.44 -8.28 -14.79
N LYS A 116 1.03 -9.11 -13.82
CA LYS A 116 1.44 -10.51 -13.72
C LYS A 116 0.95 -11.34 -14.89
N GLU A 117 -0.31 -11.18 -15.31
CA GLU A 117 -0.86 -11.88 -16.47
C GLU A 117 -0.21 -11.42 -17.78
N LEU A 118 0.04 -10.10 -17.92
CA LEU A 118 0.81 -9.54 -19.03
C LEU A 118 2.22 -10.13 -19.11
N PHE A 119 2.92 -10.24 -17.98
CA PHE A 119 4.25 -10.84 -17.92
C PHE A 119 4.22 -12.33 -18.28
N ARG A 120 3.23 -13.08 -17.80
CA ARG A 120 3.02 -14.49 -18.19
C ARG A 120 2.80 -14.63 -19.69
N ALA A 121 1.92 -13.83 -20.28
CA ALA A 121 1.68 -13.81 -21.72
C ALA A 121 2.98 -13.52 -22.50
N ARG A 122 3.79 -12.56 -22.05
CA ARG A 122 5.10 -12.25 -22.63
C ARG A 122 6.05 -13.46 -22.62
N ILE A 123 6.13 -14.19 -21.50
CA ILE A 123 6.99 -15.38 -21.38
C ILE A 123 6.52 -16.49 -22.32
N ILE A 124 5.20 -16.66 -22.48
CA ILE A 124 4.62 -17.68 -23.37
C ILE A 124 4.84 -17.32 -24.85
N GLU A 125 4.61 -16.06 -25.24
CA GLU A 125 4.68 -15.63 -26.65
C GLU A 125 6.09 -15.18 -27.09
N GLY A 126 7.03 -14.99 -26.17
CA GLY A 126 8.37 -14.45 -26.48
C GLY A 126 8.36 -13.03 -27.05
N SER A 127 7.22 -12.32 -26.97
CA SER A 127 7.00 -11.03 -27.60
C SER A 127 7.52 -9.86 -26.72
N SER A 128 7.92 -8.76 -27.34
CA SER A 128 8.29 -7.54 -26.62
C SER A 128 7.03 -6.74 -26.30
N LEU A 129 6.85 -6.33 -25.03
CA LEU A 129 5.73 -5.51 -24.57
C LEU A 129 5.54 -4.20 -25.34
N ARG A 130 6.55 -3.76 -26.10
CA ARG A 130 6.47 -2.60 -27.01
C ARG A 130 5.42 -2.75 -28.12
N LYS A 131 4.94 -3.98 -28.40
CA LYS A 131 3.91 -4.25 -29.41
C LYS A 131 2.47 -4.14 -28.88
N LEU A 132 2.29 -4.22 -27.57
CA LEU A 132 1.01 -3.97 -26.93
C LEU A 132 0.98 -2.47 -26.64
N ASP A 133 0.06 -1.74 -27.26
CA ASP A 133 -0.14 -0.29 -27.10
C ASP A 133 -0.69 0.05 -25.71
N VAL A 134 -0.03 -0.46 -24.67
CA VAL A 134 -0.35 -0.29 -23.27
C VAL A 134 0.44 0.92 -22.79
N VAL A 135 -0.29 1.95 -22.35
CA VAL A 135 0.31 3.09 -21.67
C VAL A 135 0.88 2.60 -20.35
N MET A 136 2.20 2.48 -20.29
CA MET A 136 2.91 2.01 -19.10
C MET A 136 3.12 3.18 -18.12
N ASP A 137 2.40 3.18 -17.00
CA ASP A 137 2.65 4.13 -15.91
C ASP A 137 3.89 3.73 -15.08
N ASN A 138 4.41 4.66 -14.26
CA ASN A 138 5.65 4.47 -13.49
C ASN A 138 5.57 3.25 -12.56
N ASP A 139 4.40 3.02 -11.96
CA ASP A 139 4.20 1.92 -11.04
C ASP A 139 4.16 0.56 -11.75
N LEU A 140 3.50 0.48 -12.91
CA LEU A 140 3.48 -0.71 -13.75
C LEU A 140 4.89 -1.06 -14.23
N TYR A 141 5.73 -0.06 -14.52
CA TYR A 141 7.14 -0.26 -14.81
C TYR A 141 7.92 -0.85 -13.62
N ILE A 142 7.68 -0.33 -12.41
CA ILE A 142 8.30 -0.83 -11.18
C ILE A 142 7.90 -2.28 -10.93
N ASP A 143 6.60 -2.58 -11.01
CA ASP A 143 6.06 -3.94 -10.83
C ASP A 143 6.71 -4.92 -11.82
N LEU A 144 6.84 -4.51 -13.09
CA LEU A 144 7.44 -5.33 -14.13
C LEU A 144 8.93 -5.57 -13.88
N ILE A 145 9.66 -4.55 -13.42
CA ILE A 145 11.08 -4.68 -13.06
C ILE A 145 11.22 -5.67 -11.90
N LEU A 146 10.44 -5.53 -10.83
CA LEU A 146 10.48 -6.42 -9.67
C LEU A 146 10.18 -7.87 -10.06
N GLN A 147 9.19 -8.09 -10.92
CA GLN A 147 8.84 -9.42 -11.44
C GLN A 147 9.93 -10.03 -12.34
N SER A 148 10.73 -9.20 -13.00
CA SER A 148 11.85 -9.65 -13.85
C SER A 148 13.10 -10.04 -13.05
N LEU A 149 13.14 -9.75 -11.74
CA LEU A 149 14.32 -10.02 -10.92
C LEU A 149 14.52 -11.54 -10.72
N PRO A 150 15.77 -12.03 -10.73
CA PRO A 150 16.07 -13.41 -10.34
C PRO A 150 15.69 -13.69 -8.88
N GLY A 151 15.36 -14.94 -8.54
CA GLY A 151 14.94 -15.34 -7.20
C GLY A 151 15.93 -15.03 -6.06
N LEU A 152 17.19 -14.71 -6.39
CA LEU A 152 18.15 -14.17 -5.42
C LEU A 152 17.69 -12.85 -4.78
N PHE A 153 16.76 -12.13 -5.41
CA PHE A 153 16.19 -10.87 -4.92
C PHE A 153 14.85 -11.07 -4.18
N ASP A 154 14.37 -12.29 -3.96
CA ASP A 154 13.04 -12.54 -3.35
C ASP A 154 12.87 -11.81 -2.01
N LYS A 155 13.89 -11.83 -1.15
CA LYS A 155 13.88 -11.12 0.14
C LYS A 155 13.77 -9.60 -0.02
N PHE A 156 14.40 -9.04 -1.06
CA PHE A 156 14.29 -7.63 -1.38
C PHE A 156 12.88 -7.30 -1.88
N VAL A 157 12.32 -8.10 -2.80
CA VAL A 157 10.97 -7.90 -3.35
C VAL A 157 9.90 -7.95 -2.25
N ILE A 158 9.98 -8.95 -1.35
CA ILE A 158 9.06 -9.04 -0.21
C ILE A 158 9.19 -7.79 0.67
N ASN A 159 10.40 -7.37 1.02
CA ASN A 159 10.61 -6.20 1.87
C ASN A 159 10.13 -4.91 1.21
N PHE A 160 10.36 -4.77 -0.10
CA PHE A 160 9.93 -3.64 -0.90
C PHE A 160 8.40 -3.52 -0.95
N ASN A 161 7.70 -4.63 -1.23
CA ASN A 161 6.24 -4.64 -1.30
C ASN A 161 5.57 -4.33 0.05
N MET A 162 6.27 -4.57 1.16
CA MET A 162 5.78 -4.25 2.50
C MET A 162 6.02 -2.79 2.90
N SER A 163 6.96 -2.10 2.27
CA SER A 163 7.18 -0.66 2.47
C SER A 163 6.28 0.12 1.52
N LYS A 164 5.21 0.73 2.03
CA LYS A 164 4.37 1.67 1.26
C LYS A 164 5.19 2.91 0.91
N LEU A 165 5.87 2.91 -0.24
CA LEU A 165 6.67 4.03 -0.72
C LEU A 165 6.23 4.40 -2.14
N ASP A 166 5.87 5.67 -2.32
CA ASP A 166 5.85 6.26 -3.65
C ASP A 166 7.30 6.32 -4.14
N MET A 167 7.57 5.65 -5.25
CA MET A 167 8.93 5.45 -5.72
C MET A 167 9.05 5.70 -7.22
N THR A 168 10.15 6.32 -7.62
CA THR A 168 10.53 6.46 -9.02
C THR A 168 11.38 5.27 -9.47
N ILE A 169 11.39 4.99 -10.79
CA ILE A 169 12.24 3.94 -11.38
C ILE A 169 13.72 4.14 -11.01
N ASN A 170 14.22 5.38 -10.98
CA ASN A 170 15.61 5.66 -10.64
C ASN A 170 15.95 5.28 -9.19
N GLU A 171 15.06 5.56 -8.24
CA GLU A 171 15.24 5.17 -6.84
C GLU A 171 15.26 3.65 -6.68
N LEU A 172 14.34 2.95 -7.37
CA LEU A 172 14.32 1.49 -7.40
C LEU A 172 15.65 0.93 -7.94
N VAL A 173 16.14 1.49 -9.05
CA VAL A 173 17.42 1.07 -9.65
C VAL A 173 18.58 1.27 -8.67
N ASN A 174 18.64 2.40 -7.97
CA ASN A 174 19.68 2.67 -6.97
C ASN A 174 19.63 1.69 -5.79
N MET A 175 18.43 1.34 -5.32
CA MET A 175 18.27 0.33 -4.28
C MET A 175 18.68 -1.06 -4.76
N LEU A 176 18.34 -1.45 -5.99
CA LEU A 176 18.75 -2.72 -6.58
C LEU A 176 20.27 -2.81 -6.76
N ILE A 177 20.93 -1.71 -7.17
CA ILE A 177 22.39 -1.64 -7.24
C ILE A 177 23.01 -1.85 -5.85
N THR A 178 22.44 -1.20 -4.83
CA THR A 178 22.90 -1.32 -3.45
C THR A 178 22.73 -2.74 -2.92
N ALA A 179 21.54 -3.34 -3.09
CA ALA A 179 21.26 -4.71 -2.71
C ALA A 179 22.16 -5.72 -3.43
N LYS A 180 22.41 -5.53 -4.73
CA LYS A 180 23.35 -6.37 -5.48
C LYS A 180 24.78 -6.28 -4.94
N SER A 181 25.19 -5.09 -4.48
CA SER A 181 26.53 -4.88 -3.92
C SER A 181 26.73 -5.56 -2.56
N THR A 182 25.71 -5.55 -1.69
CA THR A 182 25.75 -6.22 -0.38
C THR A 182 25.76 -7.74 -0.55
N MET A 183 24.95 -8.27 -1.47
CA MET A 183 24.94 -9.70 -1.80
C MET A 183 26.28 -10.20 -2.35
N LYS A 184 26.99 -9.37 -3.14
CA LYS A 184 28.35 -9.70 -3.60
C LYS A 184 29.34 -9.77 -2.43
N LYS A 185 29.25 -8.85 -1.47
CA LYS A 185 30.10 -8.84 -0.27
C LYS A 185 29.85 -10.02 0.66
N ASP A 186 28.59 -10.42 0.83
CA ASP A 186 28.25 -11.58 1.65
C ASP A 186 28.79 -12.89 1.07
N LYS A 187 28.76 -13.05 -0.26
CA LYS A 187 29.40 -14.18 -0.94
C LYS A 187 30.92 -14.18 -0.77
N THR A 188 31.61 -13.05 -0.89
CA THR A 188 33.06 -12.99 -0.67
C THR A 188 33.46 -13.18 0.79
N MET A 189 32.66 -12.70 1.74
CA MET A 189 32.94 -12.87 3.17
C MET A 189 32.79 -14.33 3.60
N LEU A 190 31.76 -15.05 3.12
CA LEU A 190 31.58 -16.49 3.34
C LEU A 190 32.75 -17.31 2.80
N ILE A 191 33.27 -16.98 1.61
CA ILE A 191 34.39 -17.70 0.99
C ILE A 191 35.69 -17.46 1.78
N ALA A 192 35.96 -16.21 2.19
CA ALA A 192 37.15 -15.86 2.98
C ALA A 192 37.18 -16.53 4.38
N SER A 193 36.01 -16.77 4.98
CA SER A 193 35.88 -17.48 6.26
C SER A 193 36.12 -18.99 6.15
N THR A 194 35.88 -19.60 4.99
CA THR A 194 36.08 -21.05 4.79
C THR A 194 37.51 -21.46 4.41
N SER A 195 38.40 -20.51 4.07
CA SER A 195 39.77 -20.79 3.62
C SER A 195 40.85 -20.78 4.72
N LYS A 196 40.50 -20.72 6.01
CA LYS A 196 41.46 -20.78 7.13
C LYS A 196 41.18 -21.93 8.11
N ALA A 197 41.12 -23.16 7.61
CA ALA A 197 41.22 -24.34 8.47
C ALA A 197 41.83 -25.53 7.71
N HIS A 198 43.15 -25.52 7.54
CA HIS A 198 44.01 -26.70 7.70
C HIS A 198 45.48 -26.35 7.43
N MET A 199 46.23 -26.07 8.49
CA MET A 199 47.68 -26.27 8.52
C MET A 199 47.99 -27.12 9.76
N GLY A 200 47.87 -28.44 9.60
CA GLY A 200 48.34 -29.40 10.60
C GLY A 200 49.86 -29.35 10.68
N LYS A 201 50.39 -28.91 11.83
CA LYS A 201 51.81 -29.00 12.15
C LYS A 201 52.19 -30.47 12.41
N MET A 202 52.88 -31.10 11.46
CA MET A 202 53.52 -32.40 11.69
C MET A 202 54.96 -32.17 12.21
N GLY A 203 55.09 -32.10 13.53
CA GLY A 203 56.36 -32.01 14.24
C GLY A 203 56.98 -33.40 14.46
N LYS A 204 58.13 -33.64 13.83
CA LYS A 204 58.99 -34.83 13.95
C LYS A 204 59.32 -35.16 15.42
N LYS A 205 59.12 -36.43 15.83
CA LYS A 205 59.88 -37.04 16.94
C LYS A 205 60.69 -38.23 16.42
N LYS A 206 62.00 -38.04 16.29
CA LYS A 206 63.00 -39.13 16.23
C LYS A 206 63.36 -39.53 17.66
N LYS A 207 63.35 -40.83 17.97
CA LYS A 207 64.37 -41.45 18.84
C LYS A 207 64.65 -42.89 18.38
N LYS A 208 65.93 -43.25 18.46
CA LYS A 208 66.67 -44.25 17.68
C LYS A 208 66.73 -45.60 18.42
N LYS A 209 66.72 -46.68 17.62
CA LYS A 209 67.46 -47.97 17.70
C LYS A 209 67.41 -48.79 19.01
N LYS A 210 67.16 -50.10 18.89
CA LYS A 210 68.20 -51.12 18.60
C LYS A 210 67.60 -52.48 18.16
N SER A 211 68.40 -53.20 17.39
CA SER A 211 68.21 -54.54 16.83
C SER A 211 68.38 -55.64 17.88
N GLN A 212 67.94 -56.84 17.52
CA GLN A 212 67.92 -58.12 18.27
C GLN A 212 69.27 -58.61 18.83
N HIS A 213 69.12 -59.50 19.82
CA HIS A 213 70.06 -60.31 20.62
C HIS A 213 70.84 -59.61 21.73
#